data_AF-A0A336NFQ4-F1
#
_entry.id   AF-A0A336NFQ4-F1
#
_cell.length_a   1.000
_cell.length_b   1.000
_cell.length_c   1.000
_cell.angle_alpha   90.00
_cell.angle_beta   90.00
_cell.angle_gamma   90.00
#
_symmetry.space_group_name_H-M   'P 1'
#
loop_
_entity.id
_entity.type
_entity.pdbx_description
1 polymer ?
#
loop_
_entity_poly.entity_id
_entity_poly.type
_entity_poly.pdbx_seq_one_letter_code
_entity_poly.pdbx_strand_id
1 'polypeptide(L)'
;MATQLLMPKATAVWLVDNTALSFDQIAEFCKLHVLEVKAIADGDAAYGIKGLDPISSGQLTRSEIARVEADQNARLKISQSRVHIPEKKRKGARYIPLSRRQDRPNGILWLVTNHPELKDAQIARLIGTTKATIEQIRLRTHWNSANLVPLDPVGLGLCSQIDLDFELQRAAKNRPVAAEEDRSLLPASVTENADLEENESEENLHKTFDADKVFAKLNALQKNRQDQDDA
;
A
#
# COMPACT_ATOMS: atom_id res chain seq x y z
N MET A 1 -0.96 -15.02 17.85
CA MET A 1 -0.86 -15.30 19.29
C MET A 1 -1.76 -14.31 20.02
N ALA A 2 -2.86 -14.78 20.60
CA ALA A 2 -3.76 -13.90 21.35
C ALA A 2 -3.24 -13.80 22.79
N THR A 3 -2.44 -12.76 23.07
CA THR A 3 -1.91 -12.43 24.40
C THR A 3 -2.82 -11.48 25.18
N GLN A 4 -4.03 -11.22 24.67
CA GLN A 4 -4.97 -10.26 25.23
C GLN A 4 -6.33 -10.93 25.42
N LEU A 5 -6.87 -10.85 26.64
CA LEU A 5 -8.23 -11.27 26.95
C LEU A 5 -9.24 -10.44 26.17
N LEU A 6 -10.28 -11.11 25.68
CA LEU A 6 -11.32 -10.47 24.86
C LEU A 6 -12.16 -9.47 25.68
N MET A 7 -12.45 -9.79 26.95
CA MET A 7 -13.29 -8.98 27.85
C MET A 7 -12.75 -9.02 29.29
N PRO A 8 -11.71 -8.23 29.63
CA PRO A 8 -10.98 -8.37 30.91
C PRO A 8 -11.86 -8.12 32.15
N LYS A 9 -12.74 -7.11 32.12
CA LYS A 9 -13.64 -6.80 33.26
C LYS A 9 -14.70 -7.89 33.49
N ALA A 10 -15.31 -8.40 32.43
CA ALA A 10 -16.31 -9.47 32.54
C ALA A 10 -15.69 -10.80 33.00
N THR A 11 -14.46 -11.09 32.57
CA THR A 11 -13.70 -12.25 33.04
C THR A 11 -13.29 -12.08 34.51
N ALA A 12 -12.92 -10.88 34.95
CA ALA A 12 -12.60 -10.60 36.35
C ALA A 12 -13.81 -10.85 37.27
N VAL A 13 -15.01 -10.38 36.90
CA VAL A 13 -16.26 -10.66 37.64
C VAL A 13 -16.47 -12.17 37.80
N TRP A 14 -16.34 -12.92 36.72
CA TRP A 14 -16.51 -14.37 36.77
C TRP A 14 -15.46 -15.07 37.64
N LEU A 15 -14.19 -14.65 37.56
CA LEU A 15 -13.11 -15.23 38.36
C LEU A 15 -13.29 -14.96 39.85
N VAL A 16 -13.70 -13.74 40.23
CA VAL A 16 -13.98 -13.39 41.64
C VAL A 16 -15.09 -14.25 42.23
N ASP A 17 -16.15 -14.52 41.46
CA ASP A 17 -17.32 -15.27 41.95
C ASP A 17 -17.12 -16.81 41.96
N ASN A 18 -16.28 -17.34 41.07
CA ASN A 18 -16.20 -18.79 40.80
C ASN A 18 -14.86 -19.45 41.17
N THR A 19 -13.85 -18.69 41.61
CA THR A 19 -12.52 -19.21 41.94
C THR A 19 -12.01 -18.68 43.28
N ALA A 20 -11.09 -19.40 43.90
CA ALA A 20 -10.46 -18.99 45.17
C ALA A 20 -9.14 -18.20 44.96
N LEU A 21 -8.98 -17.57 43.79
CA LEU A 21 -7.78 -16.84 43.42
C LEU A 21 -7.63 -15.53 44.21
N SER A 22 -6.38 -15.10 44.41
CA SER A 22 -6.12 -13.81 45.07
C SER A 22 -6.45 -12.64 44.13
N PHE A 23 -6.84 -11.51 44.70
CA PHE A 23 -7.13 -10.29 43.92
C PHE A 23 -5.93 -9.84 43.07
N ASP A 24 -4.70 -10.06 43.56
CA ASP A 24 -3.47 -9.74 42.84
C ASP A 24 -3.27 -10.66 41.61
N GLN A 25 -3.60 -11.95 41.74
CA GLN A 25 -3.54 -12.91 40.62
C GLN A 25 -4.56 -12.57 39.54
N ILE A 26 -5.79 -12.20 39.93
CA ILE A 26 -6.85 -11.79 39.00
C ILE A 26 -6.48 -10.47 38.31
N ALA A 27 -5.97 -9.51 39.08
CA ALA A 27 -5.52 -8.21 38.58
C ALA A 27 -4.42 -8.37 37.52
N GLU A 28 -3.40 -9.19 37.79
CA GLU A 28 -2.32 -9.43 36.83
C GLU A 28 -2.81 -10.14 35.57
N PHE A 29 -3.69 -11.13 35.71
CA PHE A 29 -4.23 -11.86 34.56
C PHE A 29 -5.11 -10.98 33.67
N CYS A 30 -6.02 -10.21 34.27
CA CYS A 30 -6.93 -9.31 33.55
C CYS A 30 -6.28 -7.96 33.16
N LYS A 31 -5.03 -7.71 33.58
CA LYS A 31 -4.33 -6.42 33.46
C LYS A 31 -5.15 -5.25 34.02
N LEU A 32 -5.81 -5.47 35.14
CA LEU A 32 -6.58 -4.47 35.88
C LEU A 32 -5.83 -4.11 37.17
N HIS A 33 -6.13 -2.95 37.74
CA HIS A 33 -5.56 -2.60 39.04
C HIS A 33 -6.26 -3.39 40.15
N VAL A 34 -5.54 -3.75 41.22
CA VAL A 34 -6.10 -4.53 42.36
C VAL A 34 -7.31 -3.84 42.98
N LEU A 35 -7.32 -2.50 43.03
CA LEU A 35 -8.47 -1.74 43.52
C LEU A 35 -9.72 -1.91 42.66
N GLU A 36 -9.58 -2.08 41.35
CA GLU A 36 -10.73 -2.35 40.47
C GLU A 36 -11.29 -3.76 40.72
N VAL A 37 -10.41 -4.75 40.96
CA VAL A 37 -10.84 -6.11 41.32
C VAL A 37 -11.55 -6.13 42.68
N LYS A 38 -11.08 -5.35 43.65
CA LYS A 38 -11.77 -5.16 44.94
C LYS A 38 -13.13 -4.48 44.76
N ALA A 39 -13.20 -3.41 43.97
CA ALA A 39 -14.46 -2.74 43.66
C ALA A 39 -15.45 -3.64 42.88
N ILE A 40 -14.95 -4.60 42.10
CA ILE A 40 -15.76 -5.65 41.47
C ILE A 40 -16.29 -6.63 42.52
N ALA A 41 -15.45 -7.06 43.47
CA ALA A 41 -15.85 -7.95 44.57
C ALA A 41 -16.86 -7.29 45.52
N ASP A 42 -16.75 -5.98 45.74
CA ASP A 42 -17.68 -5.19 46.53
C ASP A 42 -19.00 -4.90 45.77
N GLY A 43 -19.07 -5.23 44.47
CA GLY A 43 -20.26 -5.08 43.63
C GLY A 43 -20.48 -3.67 43.06
N ASP A 44 -19.57 -2.72 43.28
CA ASP A 44 -19.67 -1.32 42.86
C ASP A 44 -19.31 -1.15 41.37
N ALA A 45 -18.22 -1.77 40.93
CA ALA A 45 -17.71 -1.63 39.55
C ALA A 45 -18.38 -2.58 38.52
N ALA A 46 -19.22 -3.51 38.98
CA ALA A 46 -19.79 -4.59 38.17
C ALA A 46 -21.28 -4.40 37.84
N TYR A 47 -21.89 -3.28 38.22
CA TYR A 47 -23.32 -3.03 38.01
C TYR A 47 -23.67 -3.07 36.51
N GLY A 48 -24.31 -4.16 36.07
CA GLY A 48 -24.74 -4.39 34.68
C GLY A 48 -23.80 -5.22 33.80
N ILE A 49 -22.62 -5.66 34.28
CA ILE A 49 -21.71 -6.51 33.52
C ILE A 49 -21.93 -7.98 33.90
N LYS A 50 -22.49 -8.78 32.98
CA LYS A 50 -22.61 -10.22 33.18
C LYS A 50 -21.22 -10.87 33.05
N GLY A 51 -20.81 -11.61 34.07
CA GLY A 51 -19.55 -12.37 34.07
C GLY A 51 -19.45 -13.32 32.87
N LEU A 52 -18.30 -13.31 32.20
CA LEU A 52 -18.02 -14.20 31.07
C LEU A 52 -17.04 -15.29 31.50
N ASP A 53 -17.46 -16.54 31.37
CA ASP A 53 -16.64 -17.71 31.69
C ASP A 53 -15.43 -17.83 30.73
N PRO A 54 -14.18 -17.68 31.23
CA PRO A 54 -12.97 -17.82 30.43
C PRO A 54 -12.66 -19.27 30.03
N ILE A 55 -13.23 -20.27 30.72
CA ILE A 55 -13.10 -21.69 30.40
C ILE A 55 -13.94 -22.01 29.16
N SER A 56 -15.20 -21.58 29.16
CA SER A 56 -16.10 -21.72 28.01
C SER A 56 -15.56 -21.00 26.77
N SER A 57 -14.94 -19.82 26.96
CA SER A 57 -14.27 -19.09 25.87
C SER A 57 -12.97 -19.77 25.37
N GLY A 58 -12.48 -20.82 26.04
CA GLY A 58 -11.23 -21.50 25.71
C GLY A 58 -9.96 -20.68 25.98
N GLN A 59 -10.05 -19.61 26.79
CA GLN A 59 -8.93 -18.74 27.15
C GLN A 59 -8.18 -19.28 28.38
N LEU A 60 -8.85 -20.02 29.26
CA LEU A 60 -8.27 -20.70 30.42
C LEU A 60 -8.65 -22.18 30.42
N THR A 61 -7.79 -23.01 31.00
CA THR A 61 -8.12 -24.41 31.31
C THR A 61 -8.40 -24.56 32.80
N ARG A 62 -9.29 -25.49 33.15
CA ARG A 62 -9.61 -25.74 34.57
C ARG A 62 -8.41 -26.26 35.36
N SER A 63 -7.49 -26.96 34.69
CA SER A 63 -6.20 -27.39 35.27
C SER A 63 -5.29 -26.22 35.65
N GLU A 64 -5.32 -25.13 34.87
CA GLU A 64 -4.50 -23.95 35.14
C GLU A 64 -5.02 -23.19 36.37
N ILE A 65 -6.34 -23.07 36.50
CA ILE A 65 -6.98 -22.46 37.68
C ILE A 65 -6.61 -23.24 38.94
N ALA A 66 -6.76 -24.58 38.94
CA ALA A 66 -6.41 -25.41 40.09
C ALA A 66 -4.92 -25.30 40.49
N ARG A 67 -4.01 -25.14 39.52
CA ARG A 67 -2.58 -24.93 39.80
C ARG A 67 -2.34 -23.60 40.51
N VAL A 68 -3.03 -22.54 40.08
CA VAL A 68 -2.85 -21.19 40.63
C VAL A 68 -3.61 -20.99 41.95
N GLU A 69 -4.69 -21.74 42.17
CA GLU A 69 -5.39 -21.82 43.46
C GLU A 69 -4.52 -22.50 44.54
N ALA A 70 -3.70 -23.49 44.17
CA ALA A 70 -2.80 -24.15 45.10
C ALA A 70 -1.57 -23.29 45.48
N ASP A 71 -1.09 -22.47 44.54
CA ASP A 71 0.10 -21.64 44.71
C ASP A 71 -0.20 -20.15 44.54
N GLN A 72 -0.21 -19.40 45.64
CA GLN A 72 -0.51 -17.96 45.65
C GLN A 72 0.50 -17.10 44.85
N ASN A 73 1.72 -17.61 44.64
CA ASN A 73 2.76 -16.98 43.83
C ASN A 73 2.68 -17.33 42.34
N ALA A 74 1.89 -18.34 41.97
CA ALA A 74 1.74 -18.72 40.58
C ALA A 74 0.89 -17.68 39.82
N ARG A 75 1.19 -17.52 38.53
CA ARG A 75 0.48 -16.59 37.63
C ARG A 75 -0.29 -17.36 36.57
N LEU A 76 -1.52 -16.93 36.31
CA LEU A 76 -2.37 -17.51 35.26
C LEU A 76 -1.80 -17.19 33.89
N LYS A 77 -1.75 -18.21 33.02
CA LYS A 77 -1.37 -18.04 31.60
C LYS A 77 -2.56 -18.32 30.70
N ILE A 78 -2.74 -17.45 29.70
CA ILE A 78 -3.76 -17.64 28.66
C ILE A 78 -3.40 -18.90 27.85
N SER A 79 -4.37 -19.81 27.73
CA SER A 79 -4.27 -21.00 26.89
C SER A 79 -4.21 -20.61 25.42
N GLN A 80 -3.31 -21.25 24.66
CA GLN A 80 -3.28 -21.05 23.21
C GLN A 80 -4.53 -21.68 22.61
N SER A 81 -5.39 -20.84 22.00
CA SER A 81 -6.56 -21.34 21.26
C SER A 81 -6.10 -22.35 20.21
N ARG A 82 -6.63 -23.57 20.29
CA ARG A 82 -6.36 -24.65 19.33
C ARG A 82 -7.02 -24.41 17.97
N VAL A 83 -7.76 -23.32 17.81
CA VAL A 83 -8.44 -22.96 16.57
C VAL A 83 -7.44 -22.33 15.62
N HIS A 84 -6.88 -23.15 14.73
CA HIS A 84 -6.11 -22.67 13.59
C HIS A 84 -7.07 -21.99 12.60
N ILE A 85 -7.01 -20.66 12.53
CA ILE A 85 -7.72 -19.91 11.50
C ILE A 85 -6.97 -20.15 10.19
N PRO A 86 -7.55 -20.87 9.21
CA PRO A 86 -6.87 -21.09 7.94
C PRO A 86 -6.66 -19.75 7.23
N GLU A 87 -5.45 -19.51 6.74
CA GLU A 87 -5.15 -18.33 5.96
C GLU A 87 -6.05 -18.27 4.72
N LYS A 88 -6.66 -17.10 4.47
CA LYS A 88 -7.52 -16.89 3.30
C LYS A 88 -6.72 -17.19 2.04
N LYS A 89 -7.10 -18.27 1.33
CA LYS A 89 -6.54 -18.61 0.02
C LYS A 89 -6.56 -17.38 -0.90
N ARG A 90 -5.53 -17.25 -1.75
CA ARG A 90 -5.39 -16.14 -2.71
C ARG A 90 -6.71 -15.93 -3.45
N LYS A 91 -7.24 -14.71 -3.35
CA LYS A 91 -8.51 -14.32 -3.99
C LYS A 91 -8.39 -14.62 -5.48
N GLY A 92 -9.26 -15.50 -6.00
CA GLY A 92 -9.38 -15.74 -7.43
C GLY A 92 -9.87 -14.48 -8.16
N ALA A 93 -9.97 -14.56 -9.49
CA ALA A 93 -10.49 -13.45 -10.31
C ALA A 93 -11.86 -13.00 -9.77
N ARG A 94 -12.00 -11.71 -9.44
CA ARG A 94 -13.25 -11.16 -8.94
C ARG A 94 -14.28 -11.18 -10.07
N TYR A 95 -15.50 -11.61 -9.76
CA TYR A 95 -16.61 -11.45 -10.69
C TYR A 95 -16.86 -9.94 -10.90
N ILE A 96 -16.75 -9.50 -12.14
CA ILE A 96 -17.06 -8.12 -12.53
C ILE A 96 -18.48 -8.08 -13.11
N PRO A 97 -19.39 -7.26 -12.54
CA PRO A 97 -20.79 -7.18 -12.94
C PRO A 97 -20.94 -6.72 -14.39
N LEU A 98 -22.07 -7.07 -15.02
CA LEU A 98 -22.33 -6.84 -16.45
C LEU A 98 -22.17 -5.36 -16.86
N SER A 99 -22.62 -4.44 -16.01
CA SER A 99 -22.50 -2.99 -16.22
C SER A 99 -21.06 -2.56 -16.46
N ARG A 100 -20.12 -3.10 -15.68
CA ARG A 100 -18.68 -2.76 -15.76
C ARG A 100 -17.92 -3.60 -16.78
N ARG A 101 -18.58 -4.46 -17.57
CA ARG A 101 -17.91 -5.27 -18.60
C ARG A 101 -17.54 -4.45 -19.84
N GLN A 102 -18.35 -3.44 -20.15
CA GLN A 102 -18.11 -2.54 -21.28
C GLN A 102 -16.87 -1.66 -21.06
N ASP A 103 -16.50 -1.42 -19.80
CA ASP A 103 -15.31 -0.64 -19.45
C ASP A 103 -14.02 -1.46 -19.42
N ARG A 104 -14.10 -2.80 -19.49
CA ARG A 104 -12.89 -3.66 -19.47
C ARG A 104 -11.95 -3.40 -20.65
N PRO A 105 -12.43 -3.25 -21.90
CA PRO A 105 -11.57 -2.92 -23.03
C PRO A 105 -10.85 -1.57 -22.86
N ASN A 106 -11.51 -0.57 -22.28
CA ASN A 106 -10.93 0.74 -21.96
C ASN A 106 -9.78 0.62 -20.94
N GLY A 107 -10.00 -0.17 -19.88
CA GLY A 107 -8.97 -0.48 -18.88
C GLY A 107 -7.79 -1.28 -19.45
N ILE A 108 -8.02 -2.23 -20.35
CA ILE A 108 -6.95 -2.99 -21.02
C ILE A 108 -6.12 -2.06 -21.91
N LEU A 109 -6.78 -1.21 -22.70
CA LEU A 109 -6.09 -0.26 -23.56
C LEU A 109 -5.18 0.67 -22.75
N TRP A 110 -5.66 1.15 -21.60
CA TRP A 110 -4.85 1.99 -20.69
C TRP A 110 -3.63 1.24 -20.15
N LEU A 111 -3.77 -0.03 -19.75
CA LEU A 111 -2.63 -0.83 -19.27
C LEU A 111 -1.60 -1.09 -20.37
N VAL A 112 -2.05 -1.42 -21.58
CA VAL A 112 -1.14 -1.69 -22.71
C VAL A 112 -0.40 -0.43 -23.16
N THR A 113 -1.05 0.74 -23.07
CA THR A 113 -0.46 2.03 -23.47
C THR A 113 0.47 2.61 -22.41
N ASN A 114 0.07 2.62 -21.13
CA ASN A 114 0.86 3.24 -20.06
C ASN A 114 1.86 2.29 -19.40
N HIS A 115 1.56 0.98 -19.36
CA HIS A 115 2.38 -0.02 -18.70
C HIS A 115 2.72 -1.19 -19.64
N PRO A 116 3.54 -0.95 -20.69
CA PRO A 116 3.99 -2.02 -21.59
C PRO A 116 4.85 -3.08 -20.89
N GLU A 117 5.32 -2.80 -19.66
CA GLU A 117 6.08 -3.72 -18.81
C GLU A 117 5.25 -4.91 -18.30
N LEU A 118 3.92 -4.77 -18.26
CA LEU A 118 3.03 -5.83 -17.79
C LEU A 118 2.87 -6.94 -18.83
N LYS A 119 3.03 -8.20 -18.40
CA LYS A 119 2.76 -9.37 -19.24
C LYS A 119 1.25 -9.58 -19.40
N ASP A 120 0.82 -10.13 -20.54
CA ASP A 120 -0.60 -10.43 -20.78
C ASP A 120 -1.21 -11.35 -19.70
N ALA A 121 -0.40 -12.24 -19.12
CA ALA A 121 -0.83 -13.10 -18.01
C ALA A 121 -1.12 -12.32 -16.71
N GLN A 122 -0.47 -11.18 -16.49
CA GLN A 122 -0.72 -10.29 -15.35
C GLN A 122 -1.96 -9.43 -15.61
N ILE A 123 -2.08 -8.87 -16.82
CA ILE A 123 -3.28 -8.11 -17.25
C ILE A 123 -4.54 -8.97 -17.14
N ALA A 124 -4.48 -10.23 -17.60
CA ALA A 124 -5.58 -11.18 -17.49
C ALA A 124 -6.00 -11.46 -16.03
N ARG A 125 -5.05 -11.45 -15.09
CA ARG A 125 -5.31 -11.64 -13.65
C ARG A 125 -5.94 -10.40 -13.01
N LEU A 126 -5.49 -9.21 -13.42
CA LEU A 126 -5.98 -7.93 -12.88
C LEU A 126 -7.42 -7.63 -13.31
N ILE A 127 -7.73 -7.75 -14.61
CA ILE A 127 -9.04 -7.36 -15.17
C ILE A 127 -9.99 -8.57 -15.32
N GLY A 128 -9.49 -9.79 -15.24
CA GLY A 128 -10.33 -10.99 -15.41
C GLY A 128 -10.84 -11.16 -16.84
N THR A 129 -9.96 -10.96 -17.82
CA THR A 129 -10.21 -11.14 -19.26
C THR A 129 -9.33 -12.23 -19.85
N THR A 130 -9.57 -12.61 -21.10
CA THR A 130 -8.78 -13.63 -21.80
C THR A 130 -7.61 -12.99 -22.55
N LYS A 131 -6.54 -13.76 -22.75
CA LYS A 131 -5.36 -13.32 -23.52
C LYS A 131 -5.72 -12.94 -24.97
N ALA A 132 -6.64 -13.66 -25.58
CA ALA A 132 -7.14 -13.37 -26.93
C ALA A 132 -7.77 -11.97 -27.02
N THR A 133 -8.55 -11.56 -26.02
CA THR A 133 -9.14 -10.21 -25.99
C THR A 133 -8.06 -9.12 -25.81
N ILE A 134 -7.02 -9.39 -25.01
CA ILE A 134 -5.90 -8.46 -24.84
C ILE A 134 -5.15 -8.26 -26.16
N GLU A 135 -4.88 -9.35 -26.88
CA GLU A 135 -4.24 -9.31 -28.20
C GLU A 135 -5.09 -8.56 -29.23
N GLN A 136 -6.40 -8.82 -29.28
CA GLN A 136 -7.33 -8.09 -30.16
C GLN A 136 -7.34 -6.59 -29.89
N ILE A 137 -7.22 -6.16 -28.63
CA ILE A 137 -7.16 -4.74 -28.28
C ILE A 137 -5.81 -4.15 -28.70
N ARG A 138 -4.70 -4.88 -28.51
CA ARG A 138 -3.35 -4.48 -28.94
C ARG A 138 -3.28 -4.31 -30.47
N LEU A 139 -3.89 -5.21 -31.22
CA LEU A 139 -3.98 -5.18 -32.68
C LEU A 139 -5.13 -4.30 -33.20
N ARG A 140 -5.92 -3.68 -32.32
CA ARG A 140 -7.13 -2.90 -32.66
C ARG A 140 -8.18 -3.67 -33.50
N THR A 141 -8.20 -4.99 -33.42
CA THR A 141 -9.17 -5.88 -34.10
C THR A 141 -10.40 -6.22 -33.25
N HIS A 142 -10.48 -5.68 -32.02
CA HIS A 142 -11.69 -5.78 -31.21
C HIS A 142 -12.88 -5.09 -31.90
N TRP A 143 -14.08 -5.67 -31.83
CA TRP A 143 -15.27 -5.16 -32.53
C TRP A 143 -15.61 -3.69 -32.19
N ASN A 144 -15.25 -3.23 -30.99
CA ASN A 144 -15.45 -1.86 -30.53
C ASN A 144 -14.16 -1.03 -30.53
N SER A 145 -13.17 -1.35 -31.36
CA SER A 145 -11.85 -0.68 -31.35
C SER A 145 -11.92 0.81 -31.65
N ALA A 146 -12.89 1.25 -32.45
CA ALA A 146 -13.07 2.65 -32.85
C ALA A 146 -13.49 3.57 -31.69
N ASN A 147 -14.21 3.05 -30.68
CA ASN A 147 -14.73 3.85 -29.56
C ASN A 147 -13.96 3.63 -28.25
N LEU A 148 -12.82 2.94 -28.27
CA LEU A 148 -12.05 2.69 -27.06
C LEU A 148 -11.37 3.96 -26.57
N VAL A 149 -11.52 4.25 -25.29
CA VAL A 149 -10.83 5.35 -24.61
C VAL A 149 -9.92 4.74 -23.54
N PRO A 150 -8.62 5.08 -23.51
CA PRO A 150 -7.74 4.59 -22.46
C PRO A 150 -8.16 5.22 -21.13
N LEU A 151 -8.74 4.42 -20.24
CA LEU A 151 -9.17 4.84 -18.91
C LEU A 151 -8.54 3.96 -17.83
N ASP A 152 -8.14 4.56 -16.72
CA ASP A 152 -7.46 3.86 -15.63
C ASP A 152 -8.34 2.74 -15.02
N PRO A 153 -7.88 1.48 -15.00
CA PRO A 153 -8.62 0.36 -14.43
C PRO A 153 -8.85 0.46 -12.91
N VAL A 154 -8.04 1.23 -12.17
CA VAL A 154 -8.27 1.49 -10.73
C VAL A 154 -9.45 2.44 -10.55
N GLY A 155 -9.49 3.54 -11.31
CA GLY A 155 -10.63 4.46 -11.34
C GLY A 155 -11.95 3.81 -11.76
N LEU A 156 -11.89 2.85 -12.69
CA LEU A 156 -13.04 2.02 -13.09
C LEU A 156 -13.43 0.95 -12.05
N GLY A 157 -12.61 0.75 -11.02
CA GLY A 157 -12.80 -0.25 -9.98
C GLY A 157 -12.69 -1.69 -10.49
N LEU A 158 -11.92 -1.92 -11.55
CA LEU A 158 -11.62 -3.25 -12.10
C LEU A 158 -10.50 -3.92 -11.31
N CYS A 159 -9.48 -3.15 -10.92
CA CYS A 159 -8.40 -3.58 -10.02
C CYS A 159 -8.31 -2.65 -8.79
N SER A 160 -7.61 -3.11 -7.74
CA SER A 160 -7.23 -2.22 -6.64
C SER A 160 -5.84 -1.64 -6.91
N GLN A 161 -5.55 -0.46 -6.34
CA GLN A 161 -4.22 0.15 -6.44
C GLN A 161 -3.13 -0.82 -5.97
N ILE A 162 -3.37 -1.51 -4.85
CA ILE A 162 -2.44 -2.48 -4.26
C ILE A 162 -2.15 -3.64 -5.22
N ASP A 163 -3.18 -4.14 -5.92
CA ASP A 163 -2.99 -5.24 -6.87
C ASP A 163 -2.20 -4.80 -8.11
N LEU A 164 -2.45 -3.57 -8.59
CA LEU A 164 -1.72 -2.98 -9.71
C LEU A 164 -0.24 -2.78 -9.36
N ASP A 165 0.04 -2.18 -8.20
CA ASP A 165 1.40 -1.96 -7.71
C ASP A 165 2.15 -3.28 -7.51
N PHE A 166 1.47 -4.31 -6.99
CA PHE A 166 2.05 -5.64 -6.80
C PHE A 166 2.45 -6.30 -8.13
N GLU A 167 1.59 -6.23 -9.15
CA GLU A 167 1.91 -6.79 -10.47
C GLU A 167 2.97 -5.97 -11.21
N LEU A 168 3.01 -4.64 -11.04
CA LEU A 168 4.08 -3.79 -11.55
C LEU A 168 5.43 -4.12 -10.91
N GLN A 169 5.51 -4.21 -9.58
CA GLN A 169 6.75 -4.64 -8.89
C GLN A 169 7.21 -6.02 -9.36
N ARG A 170 6.26 -6.93 -9.59
CA ARG A 170 6.56 -8.26 -10.12
C ARG A 170 7.01 -8.22 -11.57
N ALA A 171 6.45 -7.34 -12.40
CA ALA A 171 6.86 -7.15 -13.79
C ALA A 171 8.27 -6.56 -13.85
N ALA A 172 8.55 -5.53 -13.06
CA ALA A 172 9.86 -4.90 -12.94
C ALA A 172 10.95 -5.91 -12.54
N LYS A 173 10.68 -6.78 -11.56
CA LYS A 173 11.61 -7.85 -11.15
C LYS A 173 11.84 -8.93 -12.22
N ASN A 174 10.88 -9.13 -13.11
CA ASN A 174 10.96 -10.12 -14.19
C ASN A 174 11.54 -9.55 -15.47
N ARG A 175 11.74 -8.24 -15.56
CA ARG A 175 12.57 -7.65 -16.59
C ARG A 175 14.00 -8.07 -16.24
N PRO A 176 14.76 -8.74 -17.14
CA PRO A 176 16.19 -8.79 -16.93
C PRO A 176 16.63 -7.35 -16.74
N VAL A 177 17.38 -7.07 -15.68
CA VAL A 177 18.12 -5.81 -15.55
C VAL A 177 18.79 -5.69 -16.92
N ALA A 178 18.36 -4.71 -17.74
CA ALA A 178 19.12 -4.35 -18.91
C ALA A 178 20.51 -4.15 -18.34
N ALA A 179 21.45 -5.03 -18.74
CA ALA A 179 22.81 -5.03 -18.23
C ALA A 179 23.14 -3.56 -18.07
N GLU A 180 23.38 -3.12 -16.83
CA GLU A 180 23.73 -1.73 -16.58
C GLU A 180 24.78 -1.46 -17.63
N GLU A 181 24.45 -0.68 -18.67
CA GLU A 181 25.46 -0.18 -19.57
C GLU A 181 26.36 0.51 -18.59
N ASP A 182 27.51 -0.11 -18.38
CA ASP A 182 28.46 0.29 -17.38
C ASP A 182 28.50 1.80 -17.45
N ARG A 183 27.92 2.48 -16.46
CA ARG A 183 28.23 3.89 -16.20
C ARG A 183 29.66 3.97 -15.65
N SER A 184 30.50 2.97 -15.96
CA SER A 184 31.92 3.10 -16.02
C SER A 184 32.23 4.13 -17.07
N LEU A 185 33.09 5.06 -16.68
CA LEU A 185 33.68 6.01 -17.58
C LEU A 185 34.25 5.26 -18.80
N LEU A 186 34.14 5.89 -19.96
CA LEU A 186 34.82 5.44 -21.17
C LEU A 186 36.31 5.22 -20.83
N PRO A 187 36.95 4.17 -21.37
CA PRO A 187 38.36 3.90 -21.08
C PRO A 187 39.21 5.12 -21.45
N ALA A 188 40.22 5.42 -20.64
CA ALA A 188 41.03 6.65 -20.73
C ALA A 188 41.61 6.90 -22.14
N SER A 189 41.83 5.84 -22.93
CA SER A 189 42.30 5.91 -24.31
C SER A 189 41.32 6.61 -25.28
N VAL A 190 40.03 6.66 -24.96
CA VAL A 190 39.00 7.33 -25.77
C VAL A 190 38.89 8.81 -25.42
N THR A 191 39.27 9.21 -24.19
CA THR A 191 39.22 10.59 -23.73
C THR A 191 40.52 11.37 -23.97
N GLU A 192 41.65 10.69 -24.17
CA GLU A 192 42.96 11.34 -24.35
C GLU A 192 43.17 11.91 -25.76
N ASN A 193 42.41 11.43 -26.76
CA ASN A 193 42.44 11.91 -28.15
C ASN A 193 41.15 12.64 -28.54
N ALA A 194 40.47 13.26 -27.58
CA ALA A 194 39.50 14.28 -27.93
C ALA A 194 40.31 15.53 -28.31
N ASP A 195 40.64 15.66 -29.59
CA ASP A 195 41.10 16.93 -30.15
C ASP A 195 40.10 17.99 -29.69
N LEU A 196 40.57 18.92 -28.86
CA LEU A 196 39.81 20.10 -28.48
C LEU A 196 39.63 20.93 -29.74
N GLU A 197 38.55 20.69 -30.47
CA GLU A 197 37.96 21.68 -31.36
C GLU A 197 37.40 22.82 -30.49
N GLU A 198 38.32 23.55 -29.84
CA GLU A 198 38.12 24.97 -29.53
C GLU A 198 37.94 25.68 -30.88
N ASN A 199 36.90 26.52 -30.99
CA ASN A 199 36.39 27.22 -32.18
C ASN A 199 35.35 26.39 -32.96
N GLU A 200 34.06 26.46 -32.62
CA GLU A 200 33.11 27.31 -33.38
C GLU A 200 31.85 27.73 -32.58
N SER A 201 31.64 27.17 -31.39
CA SER A 201 30.39 27.36 -30.62
C SER A 201 30.43 28.53 -29.64
N GLU A 202 31.61 28.92 -29.13
CA GLU A 202 31.71 29.99 -28.13
C GLU A 202 31.63 31.41 -28.73
N GLU A 203 32.15 31.64 -29.95
CA GLU A 203 32.04 32.95 -30.61
C GLU A 203 30.58 33.34 -30.94
N ASN A 204 29.71 32.36 -31.19
CA ASN A 204 28.31 32.60 -31.53
C ASN A 204 27.44 32.92 -30.31
N LEU A 205 27.77 32.39 -29.13
CA LEU A 205 27.07 32.75 -27.90
C LEU A 205 27.48 34.14 -27.40
N HIS A 206 28.76 34.52 -27.49
CA HIS A 206 29.19 35.82 -26.96
C HIS A 206 28.76 37.03 -27.80
N LYS A 207 28.46 36.85 -29.09
CA LYS A 207 27.91 37.92 -29.97
C LYS A 207 26.43 38.24 -29.70
N THR A 208 25.69 37.33 -29.07
CA THR A 208 24.23 37.48 -28.84
C THR A 208 23.90 38.20 -27.54
N PHE A 209 24.85 38.31 -26.61
CA PHE A 209 24.70 39.00 -25.32
C PHE A 209 25.57 40.26 -25.20
N ASP A 210 25.76 40.98 -26.30
CA ASP A 210 26.49 42.25 -26.27
C ASP A 210 25.60 43.37 -25.69
N ALA A 211 25.99 43.88 -24.52
CA ALA A 211 25.18 44.79 -23.70
C ALA A 211 24.80 46.07 -24.46
N ASP A 212 25.70 46.62 -25.28
CA ASP A 212 25.48 47.86 -26.00
C ASP A 212 24.37 47.74 -27.06
N LYS A 213 24.21 46.57 -27.69
CA LYS A 213 23.10 46.30 -28.61
C LYS A 213 21.76 46.18 -27.90
N VAL A 214 21.75 45.64 -26.68
CA VAL A 214 20.53 45.50 -25.87
C VAL A 214 20.06 46.88 -25.40
N PHE A 215 20.97 47.74 -24.93
CA PHE A 215 20.63 49.10 -24.51
C PHE A 215 20.25 50.01 -25.68
N ALA A 216 20.88 49.88 -26.85
CA ALA A 216 20.48 50.61 -28.05
C ALA A 216 19.05 50.24 -28.51
N LYS A 217 18.69 48.96 -28.45
CA LYS A 217 17.35 48.48 -28.82
C LYS A 217 16.27 48.92 -27.82
N LEU A 218 16.62 49.03 -26.54
CA LEU A 218 15.72 49.52 -25.49
C LEU A 218 15.46 51.03 -25.61
N ASN A 219 16.50 51.82 -25.89
CA ASN A 219 16.36 53.26 -26.14
C ASN A 219 15.57 53.57 -27.42
N ALA A 220 15.75 52.78 -28.48
CA ALA A 220 14.96 52.91 -29.70
C ALA A 220 13.47 52.59 -29.47
N LEU A 221 13.16 51.64 -28.58
CA LEU A 221 11.79 51.27 -28.22
C LEU A 221 11.10 52.33 -27.36
N GLN A 222 11.85 53.03 -26.50
CA GLN A 222 11.32 54.15 -25.71
C GLN A 222 11.04 55.37 -26.58
N LYS A 223 11.91 55.68 -27.55
CA LYS A 223 11.70 56.79 -28.49
C LYS A 223 10.46 56.59 -29.36
N ASN A 224 10.24 55.37 -29.87
CA ASN A 224 9.04 55.04 -30.65
C ASN A 224 7.72 55.10 -29.86
N ARG A 225 7.78 55.03 -28.51
CA ARG A 225 6.62 55.21 -27.64
C ARG A 225 6.29 56.70 -27.42
N GLN A 226 7.30 57.55 -27.32
CA GLN A 226 7.10 59.00 -27.21
C GLN A 226 6.55 59.61 -28.51
N ASP A 227 6.98 59.13 -29.67
CA ASP A 227 6.46 59.60 -30.97
C ASP A 227 5.01 59.16 -31.26
N GLN A 228 4.43 58.25 -30.46
CA GLN A 228 3.02 57.82 -30.56
C GLN A 228 2.07 58.59 -29.63
N ASP A 229 2.60 59.30 -28.63
CA ASP A 229 1.80 60.05 -27.65
C ASP A 229 1.65 61.55 -28.01
N ASP A 230 2.40 62.04 -29.02
CA ASP A 230 2.39 63.42 -29.52
C ASP A 230 1.69 63.60 -30.90
N ALA A 231 0.83 62.65 -31.32
CA ALA A 231 0.06 62.69 -32.58
C ALA A 231 -1.46 62.73 -32.37
#